data_AF-G1N6D5-F1
#
_entry.id   AF-G1N6D5-F1
#
_cell.length_a   1.000
_cell.length_b   1.000
_cell.length_c   1.000
_cell.angle_alpha   90.00
_cell.angle_beta   90.00
_cell.angle_gamma   90.00
#
_symmetry.space_group_name_H-M   'P 1'
#
loop_
_entity.id
_entity.type
_entity.pdbx_description
1 polymer ?
#
loop_
_entity_poly.entity_id
_entity_poly.type
_entity_poly.pdbx_seq_one_letter_code
_entity_poly.pdbx_strand_id
1 'polypeptide(L)'
;RINCHPQPGATQQSCEARGCTWCATDIPNAPWCFFSEDSTYGYSLARNMEKTEKGWRVTLDKRSTVSLFGDDISPIVMDVELQTKDRLRFKVYDPSQERFEVPLSIDAPGVAAEDANYDVEFSSDSSHFRVKRKSTGTVLWDSPLVDLFFSNQYLQITTAVPSTSVYGFGEQEHVSFKHNMDYVTYGMFSRDQAPTPLANLYGVHPFYMCVEDDSNAHGVLLLNSNAQDVSLSPNPSLTFRTIGGILDFYVFLGPTPENVIQQYTEAIGRPHMPAYWSLGFHLSRWGYASLDVVKKTAERMHHYDIPFDVQHFDIDYMDRRLDFTYDKTNYAGLPEYIKELKRAGMHSVIILDPFISKDEEPGTYRPYDLGQEMGVWINNSDGVTPAIGKSLPPGYSVFPDYTNPRTVEWWTQLCLEFKDVLDYDGIWIDMNEPSNDLTGQLPGCAANDVNNPPYIPSE
;
A
#
# COMPACT_ATOMS: atom_id res chain seq x y z
N ARG A 1 -14.62 15.58 -16.27
CA ARG A 1 -13.36 15.87 -17.02
C ARG A 1 -12.29 14.93 -16.49
N ILE A 2 -11.75 14.01 -17.31
CA ILE A 2 -10.64 13.15 -16.89
C ILE A 2 -9.32 13.87 -17.25
N ASN A 3 -8.43 14.04 -16.27
CA ASN A 3 -7.23 14.86 -16.44
C ASN A 3 -6.24 14.21 -17.43
N CYS A 4 -5.92 14.91 -18.53
CA CYS A 4 -4.95 14.46 -19.54
C CYS A 4 -3.52 14.95 -19.27
N HIS A 5 -3.38 15.91 -18.35
CA HIS A 5 -2.08 16.40 -17.90
C HIS A 5 -2.00 16.27 -16.38
N PRO A 6 -1.89 15.04 -15.85
CA PRO A 6 -1.92 14.79 -14.41
C PRO A 6 -0.69 15.35 -13.67
N GLN A 7 0.40 15.62 -14.40
CA GLN A 7 1.58 16.29 -13.87
C GLN A 7 1.31 17.79 -13.62
N PRO A 8 1.97 18.41 -12.63
CA PRO A 8 1.92 19.84 -12.41
C PRO A 8 2.34 20.66 -13.66
N GLY A 9 1.88 21.92 -13.72
CA GLY A 9 2.34 22.87 -14.73
C GLY A 9 1.69 22.74 -16.11
N ALA A 10 0.48 22.16 -16.19
CA ALA A 10 -0.27 22.09 -17.43
C ALA A 10 -0.49 23.49 -18.04
N THR A 11 -0.19 23.63 -19.33
CA THR A 11 -0.47 24.81 -20.16
C THR A 11 -1.36 24.44 -21.34
N GLN A 12 -2.04 25.42 -21.94
CA GLN A 12 -2.83 25.19 -23.16
C GLN A 12 -2.00 24.51 -24.26
N GLN A 13 -0.79 25.02 -24.52
CA GLN A 13 0.10 24.46 -25.53
C GLN A 13 0.48 23.01 -25.22
N SER A 14 0.88 22.71 -23.97
CA SER A 14 1.21 21.32 -23.58
C SER A 14 0.01 20.38 -23.63
N CYS A 15 -1.20 20.89 -23.39
CA CYS A 15 -2.43 20.11 -23.46
C CYS A 15 -2.80 19.75 -24.89
N GLU A 16 -2.80 20.76 -25.77
CA GLU A 16 -3.10 20.59 -27.19
C GLU A 16 -2.03 19.75 -27.90
N ALA A 17 -0.76 19.83 -27.46
CA ALA A 17 0.32 18.97 -27.94
C ALA A 17 0.09 17.48 -27.59
N ARG A 18 -0.64 17.18 -26.51
CA ARG A 18 -1.12 15.84 -26.17
C ARG A 18 -2.43 15.49 -26.87
N GLY A 19 -2.92 16.30 -27.81
CA GLY A 19 -4.20 16.08 -28.49
C GLY A 19 -5.41 16.15 -27.55
N CYS A 20 -5.27 16.82 -26.41
CA CYS A 20 -6.31 16.96 -25.40
C CYS A 20 -6.98 18.33 -25.47
N THR A 21 -8.09 18.48 -24.74
CA THR A 21 -8.89 19.70 -24.73
C THR A 21 -8.49 20.59 -23.57
N TRP A 22 -8.23 21.87 -23.86
CA TRP A 22 -7.99 22.90 -22.86
C TRP A 22 -9.23 23.75 -22.65
N CYS A 23 -9.75 23.80 -21.42
CA CYS A 23 -10.82 24.71 -21.03
C CYS A 23 -10.63 25.15 -19.58
N ALA A 24 -10.27 26.41 -19.36
CA ALA A 24 -10.13 26.99 -18.03
C ALA A 24 -11.45 26.93 -17.24
N THR A 25 -11.36 26.86 -15.92
CA THR A 25 -12.51 26.83 -15.02
C THR A 25 -12.15 27.40 -13.65
N ASP A 26 -13.14 28.00 -12.99
CA ASP A 26 -13.04 28.51 -11.62
C ASP A 26 -13.39 27.45 -10.56
N ILE A 27 -13.78 26.24 -10.98
CA ILE A 27 -14.02 25.13 -10.05
C ILE A 27 -12.66 24.68 -9.48
N PRO A 28 -12.45 24.73 -8.15
CA PRO A 28 -11.20 24.30 -7.54
C PRO A 28 -10.83 22.88 -7.95
N ASN A 29 -9.54 22.65 -8.25
CA ASN A 29 -8.94 21.37 -8.61
C ASN A 29 -9.48 20.69 -9.89
N ALA A 30 -10.52 21.24 -10.52
CA ALA A 30 -11.02 20.71 -11.78
C ALA A 30 -9.97 20.87 -12.90
N PRO A 31 -9.67 19.81 -13.68
CA PRO A 31 -8.61 19.87 -14.66
C PRO A 31 -8.96 20.82 -15.80
N TRP A 32 -8.01 21.70 -16.14
CA TRP A 32 -8.09 22.57 -17.32
C TRP A 32 -7.77 21.80 -18.60
N CYS A 33 -6.85 20.84 -18.52
CA CYS A 33 -6.51 19.91 -19.61
C CYS A 33 -7.17 18.55 -19.39
N PHE A 34 -8.04 18.12 -20.30
CA PHE A 34 -8.77 16.85 -20.17
C PHE A 34 -8.95 16.14 -21.50
N PHE A 35 -9.18 14.84 -21.46
CA PHE A 35 -9.52 14.04 -22.64
C PHE A 35 -10.87 14.47 -23.22
N SER A 36 -10.96 14.64 -24.53
CA SER A 36 -12.22 14.94 -25.23
C SER A 36 -13.13 13.70 -25.29
N GLU A 37 -14.42 13.91 -25.53
CA GLU A 37 -15.36 12.79 -25.77
C GLU A 37 -14.98 12.00 -27.03
N ASP A 38 -14.48 12.69 -28.06
CA ASP A 38 -13.96 12.09 -29.30
C ASP A 38 -12.50 11.62 -29.17
N SER A 39 -12.03 11.33 -27.95
CA SER A 39 -10.67 10.88 -27.70
C SER A 39 -10.33 9.65 -28.54
N THR A 40 -9.16 9.69 -29.19
CA THR A 40 -8.60 8.54 -29.92
C THR A 40 -7.78 7.63 -29.02
N TYR A 41 -7.56 8.03 -27.76
CA TYR A 41 -6.82 7.26 -26.77
C TYR A 41 -7.56 5.99 -26.33
N GLY A 42 -6.87 5.22 -25.50
CA GLY A 42 -7.36 4.01 -24.89
C GLY A 42 -7.32 2.80 -25.82
N TYR A 43 -8.19 1.85 -25.52
CA TYR A 43 -8.23 0.54 -26.15
C TYR A 43 -9.61 0.24 -26.74
N SER A 44 -9.65 -0.76 -27.60
CA SER A 44 -10.87 -1.34 -28.18
C SER A 44 -10.75 -2.85 -28.23
N LEU A 45 -11.88 -3.56 -28.28
CA LEU A 45 -11.88 -5.01 -28.46
C LEU A 45 -11.20 -5.38 -29.79
N ALA A 46 -10.13 -6.16 -29.70
CA ALA A 46 -9.44 -6.71 -30.86
C ALA A 46 -10.27 -7.84 -31.53
N ARG A 47 -11.00 -8.60 -30.70
CA ARG A 47 -11.81 -9.76 -31.08
C ARG A 47 -12.97 -9.94 -30.12
N ASN A 48 -13.88 -10.84 -30.46
CA ASN A 48 -14.95 -11.27 -29.57
C ASN A 48 -14.38 -11.83 -28.26
N MET A 49 -15.13 -11.64 -27.17
CA MET A 49 -14.80 -12.19 -25.87
C MET A 49 -14.73 -13.72 -25.94
N GLU A 50 -13.68 -14.29 -25.35
CA GLU A 50 -13.47 -15.73 -25.28
C GLU A 50 -13.98 -16.24 -23.93
N LYS A 51 -14.86 -17.24 -23.94
CA LYS A 51 -15.32 -17.88 -22.70
C LYS A 51 -14.23 -18.80 -22.15
N THR A 52 -13.92 -18.67 -20.87
CA THR A 52 -12.98 -19.53 -20.14
C THR A 52 -13.74 -20.36 -19.10
N GLU A 53 -13.06 -21.32 -18.45
CA GLU A 53 -13.67 -22.09 -17.35
C GLU A 53 -14.02 -21.21 -16.14
N LYS A 54 -13.28 -20.13 -15.93
CA LYS A 54 -13.46 -19.18 -14.82
C LYS A 54 -14.30 -17.95 -15.16
N GLY A 55 -14.52 -17.68 -16.45
CA GLY A 55 -15.27 -16.51 -16.90
C GLY A 55 -14.98 -16.12 -18.34
N TRP A 56 -14.30 -15.00 -18.53
CA TRP A 56 -14.08 -14.41 -19.85
C TRP A 56 -12.63 -13.94 -20.02
N ARG A 57 -12.15 -14.00 -21.26
CA ARG A 57 -10.88 -13.43 -21.69
C ARG A 57 -11.14 -12.46 -22.83
N VAL A 58 -10.57 -11.27 -22.73
CA VAL A 58 -10.75 -10.19 -23.71
C VAL A 58 -9.38 -9.70 -24.15
N THR A 59 -9.16 -9.65 -25.46
CA THR A 59 -7.95 -9.03 -26.03
C THR A 59 -8.31 -7.64 -26.50
N LEU A 60 -7.49 -6.67 -26.09
CA LEU A 60 -7.70 -5.26 -26.32
C LEU A 60 -6.52 -4.70 -27.11
N ASP A 61 -6.81 -4.01 -28.21
CA ASP A 61 -5.83 -3.31 -29.04
C ASP A 61 -5.88 -1.82 -28.74
N LYS A 62 -4.69 -1.20 -28.63
CA LYS A 62 -4.55 0.24 -28.45
C LYS A 62 -5.10 0.97 -29.68
N ARG A 63 -5.91 2.00 -29.46
CA ARG A 63 -6.59 2.77 -30.51
C ARG A 63 -5.70 3.80 -31.20
N SER A 64 -4.86 4.49 -30.43
CA SER A 64 -4.01 5.59 -30.92
C SER A 64 -2.53 5.22 -30.90
N THR A 65 -1.79 5.72 -31.88
CA THR A 65 -0.32 5.66 -31.90
C THR A 65 0.33 6.71 -31.02
N VAL A 66 -0.42 7.71 -30.54
CA VAL A 66 0.10 8.75 -29.64
C VAL A 66 0.30 8.15 -28.25
N SER A 67 1.46 8.40 -27.66
CA SER A 67 1.82 7.97 -26.31
C SER A 67 1.85 9.17 -25.36
N LEU A 68 1.35 9.00 -24.14
CA LEU A 68 1.43 10.04 -23.10
C LEU A 68 2.71 9.94 -22.29
N PHE A 69 3.18 8.71 -22.02
CA PHE A 69 4.28 8.44 -21.09
C PHE A 69 5.34 7.48 -21.65
N GLY A 70 5.27 7.14 -22.94
CA GLY A 70 6.20 6.19 -23.59
C GLY A 70 5.84 4.73 -23.32
N ASP A 71 6.46 3.82 -24.09
CA ASP A 71 6.42 2.36 -23.89
C ASP A 71 5.03 1.76 -23.70
N ASP A 72 4.08 2.18 -24.53
CA ASP A 72 2.71 1.64 -24.52
C ASP A 72 2.69 0.18 -24.97
N ILE A 73 1.83 -0.62 -24.34
CA ILE A 73 1.74 -2.06 -24.58
C ILE A 73 0.48 -2.36 -25.38
N SER A 74 0.63 -3.09 -26.49
CA SER A 74 -0.51 -3.57 -27.30
C SER A 74 -0.10 -4.83 -28.08
N PRO A 75 -0.96 -5.86 -28.15
CA PRO A 75 -2.23 -6.00 -27.44
C PRO A 75 -2.04 -6.19 -25.93
N ILE A 76 -3.08 -5.91 -25.15
CA ILE A 76 -3.20 -6.31 -23.74
C ILE A 76 -4.34 -7.32 -23.58
N VAL A 77 -4.32 -8.09 -22.50
CA VAL A 77 -5.38 -9.05 -22.16
C VAL A 77 -6.05 -8.66 -20.85
N MET A 78 -7.38 -8.68 -20.83
CA MET A 78 -8.21 -8.62 -19.65
C MET A 78 -8.83 -10.01 -19.38
N ASP A 79 -8.43 -10.66 -18.31
CA ASP A 79 -9.07 -11.87 -17.80
C ASP A 79 -10.07 -11.50 -16.71
N VAL A 80 -11.29 -12.01 -16.82
CA VAL A 80 -12.38 -11.82 -15.86
C VAL A 80 -12.74 -13.16 -15.26
N GLU A 81 -12.54 -13.31 -13.95
CA GLU A 81 -12.83 -14.52 -13.18
C GLU A 81 -14.04 -14.27 -12.28
N LEU A 82 -15.10 -15.06 -12.46
CA LEU A 82 -16.28 -15.05 -11.60
C LEU A 82 -16.01 -15.98 -10.41
N GLN A 83 -15.25 -15.49 -9.43
CA GLN A 83 -14.65 -16.36 -8.43
C GLN A 83 -15.67 -16.95 -7.46
N THR A 84 -16.55 -16.13 -6.88
CA THR A 84 -17.56 -16.61 -5.92
C THR A 84 -18.91 -15.97 -6.21
N LYS A 85 -19.92 -16.29 -5.40
CA LYS A 85 -21.22 -15.62 -5.48
C LYS A 85 -21.11 -14.10 -5.41
N ASP A 86 -20.20 -13.59 -4.59
CA ASP A 86 -20.11 -12.18 -4.23
C ASP A 86 -18.74 -11.55 -4.54
N ARG A 87 -17.80 -12.31 -5.10
CA ARG A 87 -16.45 -11.84 -5.47
C ARG A 87 -16.12 -12.09 -6.93
N LEU A 88 -15.82 -11.01 -7.64
CA LEU A 88 -15.29 -10.99 -9.00
C LEU A 88 -13.81 -10.58 -8.97
N ARG A 89 -13.01 -11.09 -9.90
CA ARG A 89 -11.69 -10.53 -10.23
C ARG A 89 -11.62 -10.16 -11.70
N PHE A 90 -11.02 -9.02 -12.04
CA PHE A 90 -10.58 -8.77 -13.41
C PHE A 90 -9.15 -8.26 -13.43
N LYS A 91 -8.33 -8.83 -14.30
CA LYS A 91 -6.89 -8.58 -14.39
C LYS A 91 -6.52 -8.14 -15.80
N VAL A 92 -5.92 -6.97 -15.94
CA VAL A 92 -5.38 -6.45 -17.21
C VAL A 92 -3.86 -6.54 -17.19
N TYR A 93 -3.28 -7.22 -18.17
CA TYR A 93 -1.85 -7.53 -18.22
C TYR A 93 -1.32 -7.64 -19.65
N ASP A 94 0.01 -7.63 -19.77
CA ASP A 94 0.73 -7.89 -21.02
C ASP A 94 0.82 -9.40 -21.26
N PRO A 95 0.21 -9.95 -22.34
CA PRO A 95 0.27 -11.38 -22.64
C PRO A 95 1.63 -11.84 -23.18
N SER A 96 2.50 -10.92 -23.60
CA SER A 96 3.77 -11.19 -24.26
C SER A 96 4.97 -11.15 -23.32
N GLN A 97 4.85 -10.43 -22.20
CA GLN A 97 5.92 -10.25 -21.22
C GLN A 97 5.36 -10.32 -19.80
N GLU A 98 6.01 -11.13 -18.95
CA GLU A 98 5.71 -11.15 -17.52
C GLU A 98 6.04 -9.79 -16.89
N ARG A 99 5.09 -9.27 -16.12
CA ARG A 99 5.21 -8.03 -15.37
C ARG A 99 5.09 -8.33 -13.88
N PHE A 100 5.60 -7.41 -13.06
CA PHE A 100 5.49 -7.56 -11.60
C PHE A 100 4.02 -7.69 -11.18
N GLU A 101 3.70 -8.81 -10.52
CA GLU A 101 2.45 -9.03 -9.80
C GLU A 101 2.78 -9.10 -8.31
N VAL A 102 1.93 -8.50 -7.46
CA VAL A 102 2.12 -8.57 -6.00
C VAL A 102 2.14 -10.05 -5.58
N PRO A 103 3.15 -10.53 -4.83
CA PRO A 103 3.27 -11.93 -4.45
C PRO A 103 2.31 -12.32 -3.31
N LEU A 104 1.03 -11.94 -3.42
CA LEU A 104 -0.06 -12.31 -2.53
C LEU A 104 -0.94 -13.34 -3.22
N SER A 105 -1.05 -14.53 -2.63
CA SER A 105 -1.95 -15.56 -3.14
C SER A 105 -3.34 -15.38 -2.53
N ILE A 106 -4.34 -15.12 -3.38
CA ILE A 106 -5.75 -15.08 -3.00
C ILE A 106 -6.41 -16.33 -3.57
N ASP A 107 -6.94 -17.18 -2.68
CA ASP A 107 -7.59 -18.43 -3.07
C ASP A 107 -8.77 -18.16 -4.01
N ALA A 108 -8.75 -18.78 -5.18
CA ALA A 108 -9.77 -18.64 -6.22
C ALA A 108 -10.24 -20.01 -6.73
N PRO A 109 -11.56 -20.22 -6.91
CA PRO A 109 -12.06 -21.45 -7.50
C PRO A 109 -11.55 -21.71 -8.92
N GLY A 110 -11.48 -22.99 -9.30
CA GLY A 110 -11.05 -23.41 -10.64
C GLY A 110 -12.09 -23.19 -11.74
N VAL A 111 -13.34 -22.93 -11.37
CA VAL A 111 -14.48 -22.74 -12.29
C VAL A 111 -15.29 -21.51 -11.88
N ALA A 112 -16.01 -20.92 -12.84
CA ALA A 112 -16.88 -19.78 -12.62
C ALA A 112 -18.03 -20.11 -11.65
N ALA A 113 -18.39 -19.15 -10.79
CA ALA A 113 -19.57 -19.24 -9.95
C ALA A 113 -20.86 -19.22 -10.78
N GLU A 114 -21.69 -20.25 -10.64
CA GLU A 114 -22.97 -20.37 -11.37
C GLU A 114 -24.05 -19.42 -10.82
N ASP A 115 -23.98 -19.08 -9.54
CA ASP A 115 -24.99 -18.30 -8.80
C ASP A 115 -24.50 -16.90 -8.42
N ALA A 116 -23.53 -16.35 -9.16
CA ALA A 116 -23.00 -15.00 -8.97
C ALA A 116 -24.10 -13.95 -8.82
N ASN A 117 -24.01 -13.06 -7.84
CA ASN A 117 -24.92 -11.93 -7.60
C ASN A 117 -24.66 -10.73 -8.52
N TYR A 118 -23.70 -10.87 -9.44
CA TYR A 118 -23.28 -9.85 -10.38
C TYR A 118 -23.29 -10.35 -11.82
N ASP A 119 -23.45 -9.42 -12.75
CA ASP A 119 -23.24 -9.60 -14.18
C ASP A 119 -22.03 -8.81 -14.65
N VAL A 120 -21.35 -9.35 -15.65
CA VAL A 120 -20.27 -8.67 -16.37
C VAL A 120 -20.70 -8.52 -17.82
N GLU A 121 -20.62 -7.31 -18.34
CA GLU A 121 -20.93 -7.02 -19.74
C GLU A 121 -19.95 -6.00 -20.33
N PHE A 122 -19.81 -6.06 -21.65
CA PHE A 122 -19.36 -4.91 -22.42
C PHE A 122 -20.59 -4.18 -22.95
N SER A 123 -20.54 -2.86 -23.06
CA SER A 123 -21.63 -2.09 -23.68
C SER A 123 -21.92 -2.57 -25.11
N SER A 124 -23.09 -2.25 -25.65
CA SER A 124 -23.50 -2.72 -26.99
C SER A 124 -22.56 -2.29 -28.11
N ASP A 125 -21.91 -1.14 -27.94
CA ASP A 125 -20.88 -0.58 -28.82
C ASP A 125 -19.45 -0.99 -28.39
N SER A 126 -19.33 -1.85 -27.37
CA SER A 126 -18.08 -2.38 -26.82
C SER A 126 -17.10 -1.31 -26.33
N SER A 127 -17.61 -0.14 -25.96
CA SER A 127 -16.83 1.01 -25.50
C SER A 127 -16.62 1.02 -23.98
N HIS A 128 -17.45 0.31 -23.22
CA HIS A 128 -17.37 0.23 -21.76
C HIS A 128 -17.32 -1.21 -21.26
N PHE A 129 -16.54 -1.45 -20.20
CA PHE A 129 -16.58 -2.66 -19.38
C PHE A 129 -17.38 -2.39 -18.09
N ARG A 130 -18.38 -3.23 -17.80
CA ARG A 130 -19.31 -3.02 -16.69
C ARG A 130 -19.45 -4.23 -15.79
N VAL A 131 -19.57 -3.94 -14.49
CA VAL A 131 -20.00 -4.89 -13.46
C VAL A 131 -21.30 -4.38 -12.86
N LYS A 132 -22.33 -5.22 -12.84
CA LYS A 132 -23.67 -4.86 -12.35
C LYS A 132 -24.13 -5.78 -11.25
N ARG A 133 -24.84 -5.23 -10.26
CA ARG A 133 -25.61 -6.01 -9.29
C ARG A 133 -26.85 -6.60 -9.97
N LYS A 134 -27.01 -7.92 -9.96
CA LYS A 134 -28.14 -8.60 -10.61
C LYS A 134 -29.50 -8.23 -10.03
N SER A 135 -29.58 -8.12 -8.71
CA SER A 135 -30.87 -7.94 -8.01
C SER A 135 -31.53 -6.59 -8.30
N THR A 136 -30.73 -5.55 -8.56
CA THR A 136 -31.20 -4.16 -8.68
C THR A 136 -30.91 -3.56 -10.05
N GLY A 137 -29.96 -4.12 -10.80
CA GLY A 137 -29.43 -3.55 -12.04
C GLY A 137 -28.43 -2.41 -11.82
N THR A 138 -28.07 -2.10 -10.56
CA THR A 138 -27.09 -1.05 -10.22
C THR A 138 -25.75 -1.35 -10.88
N VAL A 139 -25.17 -0.37 -11.58
CA VAL A 139 -23.82 -0.47 -12.15
C VAL A 139 -22.81 -0.14 -11.05
N LEU A 140 -22.02 -1.12 -10.65
CA LEU A 140 -21.04 -1.01 -9.57
C LEU A 140 -19.69 -0.51 -10.10
N TRP A 141 -19.37 -0.89 -11.33
CA TRP A 141 -18.17 -0.49 -12.06
C TRP A 141 -18.57 -0.19 -13.50
N ASP A 142 -18.19 0.97 -14.03
CA ASP A 142 -18.38 1.36 -15.43
C ASP A 142 -17.12 2.03 -15.95
N SER A 143 -16.30 1.27 -16.68
CA SER A 143 -15.02 1.74 -17.19
C SER A 143 -15.06 1.95 -18.71
N PRO A 144 -14.92 3.19 -19.20
CA PRO A 144 -14.75 3.45 -20.61
C PRO A 144 -13.35 2.99 -21.06
N LEU A 145 -13.28 2.16 -22.10
CA LEU A 145 -12.02 1.66 -22.65
C LEU A 145 -11.16 2.76 -23.27
N VAL A 146 -11.75 3.92 -23.60
CA VAL A 146 -11.03 5.12 -24.04
C VAL A 146 -10.16 5.75 -22.95
N ASP A 147 -10.46 5.49 -21.67
CA ASP A 147 -9.71 6.00 -20.53
C ASP A 147 -8.75 4.96 -19.93
N LEU A 148 -8.65 3.78 -20.56
CA LEU A 148 -7.68 2.74 -20.20
C LEU A 148 -6.33 3.06 -20.81
N PHE A 149 -5.30 3.27 -20.00
CA PHE A 149 -3.93 3.42 -20.47
C PHE A 149 -3.08 2.28 -19.89
N PHE A 150 -2.22 1.70 -20.72
CA PHE A 150 -1.36 0.60 -20.29
C PHE A 150 0.00 0.71 -20.96
N SER A 151 0.94 1.33 -20.25
CA SER A 151 2.35 1.41 -20.64
C SER A 151 3.25 0.82 -19.57
N ASN A 152 4.55 0.71 -19.87
CA ASN A 152 5.50 0.10 -18.94
C ASN A 152 5.53 0.79 -17.56
N GLN A 153 5.42 2.12 -17.50
CA GLN A 153 5.44 2.91 -16.26
C GLN A 153 4.27 3.89 -16.12
N TYR A 154 3.16 3.64 -16.81
CA TYR A 154 1.91 4.36 -16.62
C TYR A 154 0.72 3.48 -16.95
N LEU A 155 -0.02 3.08 -15.92
CA LEU A 155 -1.26 2.34 -16.05
C LEU A 155 -2.38 3.21 -15.49
N GLN A 156 -3.47 3.35 -16.21
CA GLN A 156 -4.64 4.11 -15.77
C GLN A 156 -5.92 3.38 -16.12
N ILE A 157 -6.88 3.39 -15.20
CA ILE A 157 -8.25 2.99 -15.48
C ILE A 157 -9.22 3.87 -14.69
N THR A 158 -10.29 4.29 -15.35
CA THR A 158 -11.36 5.08 -14.73
C THR A 158 -12.60 4.21 -14.55
N THR A 159 -13.33 4.40 -13.46
CA THR A 159 -14.69 3.86 -13.29
C THR A 159 -15.65 4.95 -12.82
N ALA A 160 -16.88 4.94 -13.30
CA ALA A 160 -17.98 5.56 -12.56
C ALA A 160 -18.40 4.66 -11.38
N VAL A 161 -18.87 5.27 -10.29
CA VAL A 161 -19.43 4.56 -9.13
C VAL A 161 -20.87 5.01 -8.90
N PRO A 162 -21.75 4.17 -8.32
CA PRO A 162 -23.18 4.44 -8.28
C PRO A 162 -23.58 5.54 -7.28
N SER A 163 -22.68 5.95 -6.38
CA SER A 163 -22.98 6.88 -5.29
C SER A 163 -21.74 7.66 -4.86
N THR A 164 -21.94 8.83 -4.25
CA THR A 164 -20.87 9.65 -3.66
C THR A 164 -20.40 9.13 -2.30
N SER A 165 -21.08 8.15 -1.72
CA SER A 165 -20.74 7.58 -0.40
C SER A 165 -19.62 6.56 -0.53
N VAL A 166 -18.42 7.08 -0.80
CA VAL A 166 -17.17 6.33 -0.94
C VAL A 166 -16.33 6.47 0.33
N TYR A 167 -15.70 5.37 0.75
CA TYR A 167 -14.88 5.25 1.97
C TYR A 167 -13.64 4.40 1.67
N GLY A 168 -12.52 4.66 2.33
CA GLY A 168 -11.31 3.85 2.20
C GLY A 168 -10.13 4.65 1.66
N PHE A 169 -9.30 3.98 0.86
CA PHE A 169 -7.91 4.35 0.58
C PHE A 169 -7.07 4.52 1.84
N GLY A 170 -5.76 4.51 1.68
CA GLY A 170 -4.86 4.71 2.79
C GLY A 170 -3.40 4.48 2.41
N GLU A 171 -2.47 4.90 3.25
CA GLU A 171 -2.70 5.67 4.46
C GLU A 171 -2.52 7.17 4.18
N GLN A 172 -3.53 7.97 4.53
CA GLN A 172 -3.48 9.44 4.46
C GLN A 172 -4.36 10.01 5.59
N GLU A 173 -4.07 11.24 6.02
CA GLU A 173 -5.01 11.99 6.85
C GLU A 173 -6.16 12.50 5.96
N HIS A 174 -7.32 11.84 6.03
CA HIS A 174 -8.53 12.30 5.35
C HIS A 174 -9.25 13.37 6.18
N VAL A 175 -9.76 14.41 5.51
CA VAL A 175 -10.56 15.48 6.15
C VAL A 175 -11.85 14.94 6.78
N SER A 176 -12.41 13.88 6.21
CA SER A 176 -13.61 13.20 6.69
C SER A 176 -13.58 11.72 6.29
N PHE A 177 -14.32 10.88 7.02
CA PHE A 177 -14.41 9.45 6.72
C PHE A 177 -15.09 9.15 5.38
N LYS A 178 -16.20 9.84 5.06
CA LYS A 178 -16.76 9.84 3.71
C LYS A 178 -15.90 10.75 2.84
N HIS A 179 -15.48 10.27 1.67
CA HIS A 179 -14.67 11.08 0.76
C HIS A 179 -15.45 12.26 0.17
N ASN A 180 -14.71 13.34 -0.06
CA ASN A 180 -15.13 14.40 -0.96
C ASN A 180 -14.86 13.96 -2.41
N MET A 181 -15.88 14.05 -3.27
CA MET A 181 -15.76 13.70 -4.69
C MET A 181 -15.31 14.87 -5.57
N ASP A 182 -15.10 16.07 -5.01
CA ASP A 182 -14.78 17.27 -5.78
C ASP A 182 -13.30 17.39 -6.16
N TYR A 183 -12.86 16.58 -7.13
CA TYR A 183 -11.52 16.64 -7.72
C TYR A 183 -10.39 16.50 -6.69
N VAL A 184 -10.52 15.52 -5.80
CA VAL A 184 -9.51 15.18 -4.78
C VAL A 184 -8.64 14.03 -5.29
N THR A 185 -7.33 14.10 -5.06
CA THR A 185 -6.41 12.99 -5.39
C THR A 185 -5.73 12.51 -4.12
N TYR A 186 -5.66 11.20 -3.94
CA TYR A 186 -4.95 10.56 -2.83
C TYR A 186 -3.74 9.80 -3.37
N GLY A 187 -2.55 10.27 -2.99
CA GLY A 187 -1.27 9.61 -3.26
C GLY A 187 -1.02 8.43 -2.34
N MET A 188 -0.47 7.34 -2.86
CA MET A 188 -0.18 6.11 -2.13
C MET A 188 1.20 5.58 -2.48
N PHE A 189 2.12 5.75 -1.54
CA PHE A 189 3.44 5.15 -1.52
C PHE A 189 3.94 5.22 -0.07
N SER A 190 4.43 4.13 0.51
CA SER A 190 4.82 4.11 1.92
C SER A 190 5.91 5.15 2.20
N ARG A 191 5.67 6.03 3.18
CA ARG A 191 6.56 7.15 3.48
C ARG A 191 6.47 7.59 4.93
N ASP A 192 7.64 7.66 5.55
CA ASP A 192 7.81 8.27 6.86
C ASP A 192 7.65 9.79 6.74
N GLN A 193 6.54 10.28 7.30
CA GLN A 193 6.30 11.69 7.54
C GLN A 193 5.25 11.89 8.62
N ALA A 194 5.16 13.11 9.16
CA ALA A 194 4.08 13.46 10.07
C ALA A 194 2.72 13.42 9.33
N PRO A 195 1.64 12.92 9.98
CA PRO A 195 0.31 12.95 9.40
C PRO A 195 -0.05 14.37 9.00
N THR A 196 -0.27 14.55 7.69
CA THR A 196 -0.59 15.81 7.06
C THR A 196 -1.74 15.56 6.07
N PRO A 197 -2.73 16.46 5.96
CA PRO A 197 -3.88 16.22 5.10
C PRO A 197 -3.48 15.91 3.66
N LEU A 198 -4.07 14.84 3.11
CA LEU A 198 -3.87 14.32 1.74
C LEU A 198 -2.50 13.71 1.42
N ALA A 199 -1.53 13.85 2.32
CA ALA A 199 -0.18 13.36 2.07
C ALA A 199 -0.10 11.84 2.23
N ASN A 200 0.71 11.15 1.42
CA ASN A 200 0.96 9.72 1.49
C ASN A 200 1.73 9.33 2.77
N LEU A 201 1.21 8.43 3.60
CA LEU A 201 1.82 8.07 4.88
C LEU A 201 2.43 6.66 4.84
N TYR A 202 2.42 5.96 5.97
CA TYR A 202 3.18 4.73 6.21
C TYR A 202 2.63 3.55 5.41
N GLY A 203 1.31 3.37 5.40
CA GLY A 203 0.63 2.28 4.70
C GLY A 203 0.24 2.55 3.25
N VAL A 204 0.00 1.47 2.50
CA VAL A 204 -0.58 1.49 1.14
C VAL A 204 -1.82 0.58 1.11
N HIS A 205 -2.99 1.19 1.06
CA HIS A 205 -4.30 0.53 1.15
C HIS A 205 -5.19 0.90 -0.05
N PRO A 206 -4.97 0.33 -1.24
CA PRO A 206 -5.72 0.64 -2.46
C PRO A 206 -7.09 -0.07 -2.51
N PHE A 207 -7.85 0.01 -1.41
CA PHE A 207 -9.20 -0.52 -1.27
C PHE A 207 -10.18 0.60 -0.98
N TYR A 208 -11.33 0.61 -1.67
CA TYR A 208 -12.46 1.45 -1.31
C TYR A 208 -13.74 0.64 -1.16
N MET A 209 -14.70 1.22 -0.45
CA MET A 209 -16.07 0.76 -0.35
C MET A 209 -17.01 1.88 -0.78
N CYS A 210 -18.05 1.55 -1.54
CA CYS A 210 -19.11 2.46 -1.93
C CYS A 210 -20.46 1.91 -1.39
N VAL A 211 -21.16 2.77 -0.65
CA VAL A 211 -22.55 2.51 -0.23
C VAL A 211 -23.47 3.03 -1.32
N GLU A 212 -24.18 2.11 -1.96
CA GLU A 212 -25.11 2.33 -3.07
C GLU A 212 -26.36 3.09 -2.59
N ASP A 213 -27.10 3.68 -3.54
CA ASP A 213 -28.30 4.50 -3.23
C ASP A 213 -29.41 3.72 -2.52
N ASP A 214 -29.45 2.39 -2.70
CA ASP A 214 -30.40 1.49 -2.05
C ASP A 214 -29.85 0.85 -0.76
N SER A 215 -28.73 1.36 -0.24
CA SER A 215 -28.01 0.87 0.94
C SER A 215 -27.34 -0.49 0.79
N ASN A 216 -27.36 -1.11 -0.40
CA ASN A 216 -26.38 -2.13 -0.71
C ASN A 216 -24.96 -1.53 -0.69
N ALA A 217 -23.95 -2.38 -0.65
CA ALA A 217 -22.57 -1.93 -0.71
C ALA A 217 -21.74 -2.83 -1.62
N HIS A 218 -20.70 -2.26 -2.19
CA HIS A 218 -19.61 -3.01 -2.81
C HIS A 218 -18.27 -2.40 -2.40
N GLY A 219 -17.22 -3.20 -2.49
CA GLY A 219 -15.86 -2.75 -2.32
C GLY A 219 -14.98 -3.19 -3.47
N VAL A 220 -13.91 -2.46 -3.71
CA VAL A 220 -12.95 -2.77 -4.77
C VAL A 220 -11.54 -2.62 -4.24
N LEU A 221 -10.71 -3.64 -4.48
CA LEU A 221 -9.27 -3.64 -4.22
C LEU A 221 -8.54 -3.59 -5.57
N LEU A 222 -7.56 -2.69 -5.70
CA LEU A 222 -6.51 -2.80 -6.71
C LEU A 222 -5.28 -3.47 -6.08
N LEU A 223 -4.99 -4.72 -6.45
CA LEU A 223 -3.83 -5.45 -5.98
C LEU A 223 -2.58 -5.02 -6.77
N ASN A 224 -2.02 -3.87 -6.39
CA ASN A 224 -0.79 -3.30 -6.95
C ASN A 224 -0.01 -2.59 -5.84
N SER A 225 1.32 -2.76 -5.81
CA SER A 225 2.22 -2.18 -4.80
C SER A 225 3.23 -1.16 -5.35
N ASN A 226 3.10 -0.76 -6.62
CA ASN A 226 3.88 0.36 -7.16
C ASN A 226 3.31 1.67 -6.61
N ALA A 227 4.09 2.76 -6.68
CA ALA A 227 3.58 4.09 -6.37
C ALA A 227 2.35 4.38 -7.24
N GLN A 228 1.28 4.85 -6.60
CA GLN A 228 -0.01 5.00 -7.24
C GLN A 228 -0.80 6.16 -6.63
N ASP A 229 -1.82 6.59 -7.34
CA ASP A 229 -2.80 7.52 -6.81
C ASP A 229 -4.20 7.21 -7.33
N VAL A 230 -5.19 7.82 -6.68
CA VAL A 230 -6.58 7.78 -7.13
C VAL A 230 -7.18 9.17 -7.11
N SER A 231 -7.74 9.61 -8.24
CA SER A 231 -8.49 10.86 -8.34
C SER A 231 -10.00 10.60 -8.28
N LEU A 232 -10.70 11.35 -7.42
CA LEU A 232 -12.15 11.34 -7.26
C LEU A 232 -12.75 12.53 -8.02
N SER A 233 -13.88 12.36 -8.70
CA SER A 233 -14.57 13.46 -9.41
C SER A 233 -16.09 13.52 -9.15
N PRO A 234 -16.76 14.70 -9.28
CA PRO A 234 -18.14 14.92 -8.82
C PRO A 234 -19.23 14.09 -9.52
N ASN A 235 -19.04 13.73 -10.79
CA ASN A 235 -19.89 12.73 -11.46
C ASN A 235 -19.31 11.38 -11.08
N PRO A 236 -19.76 10.81 -9.95
CA PRO A 236 -18.89 10.12 -9.02
C PRO A 236 -18.06 9.08 -9.76
N SER A 237 -16.77 9.37 -9.90
CA SER A 237 -15.84 8.53 -10.64
C SER A 237 -14.50 8.49 -9.93
N LEU A 238 -13.81 7.36 -10.12
CA LEU A 238 -12.49 7.09 -9.58
C LEU A 238 -11.55 6.81 -10.74
N THR A 239 -10.44 7.54 -10.83
CA THR A 239 -9.37 7.29 -11.79
C THR A 239 -8.15 6.78 -11.03
N PHE A 240 -7.82 5.51 -11.22
CA PHE A 240 -6.62 4.88 -10.67
C PHE A 240 -5.46 5.12 -11.60
N ARG A 241 -4.31 5.52 -11.07
CA ARG A 241 -3.04 5.62 -11.81
C ARG A 241 -1.94 4.94 -11.03
N THR A 242 -1.13 4.11 -11.68
CA THR A 242 0.03 3.46 -11.07
C THR A 242 1.21 3.43 -12.03
N ILE A 243 2.44 3.50 -11.50
CA ILE A 243 3.67 3.60 -12.30
C ILE A 243 4.29 2.25 -12.67
N GLY A 244 3.59 1.14 -12.47
CA GLY A 244 4.14 -0.17 -12.79
C GLY A 244 3.22 -1.33 -12.47
N GLY A 245 3.75 -2.54 -12.64
CA GLY A 245 3.02 -3.78 -12.43
C GLY A 245 1.89 -3.98 -13.44
N ILE A 246 0.73 -4.39 -12.93
CA ILE A 246 -0.49 -4.70 -13.69
C ILE A 246 -1.72 -4.08 -13.02
N LEU A 247 -2.87 -4.10 -13.70
CA LEU A 247 -4.16 -3.73 -13.11
C LEU A 247 -4.91 -4.99 -12.68
N ASP A 248 -4.81 -5.37 -11.41
CA ASP A 248 -5.47 -6.56 -10.85
C ASP A 248 -6.54 -6.15 -9.84
N PHE A 249 -7.81 -6.18 -10.25
CA PHE A 249 -8.93 -5.70 -9.45
C PHE A 249 -9.77 -6.85 -8.89
N TYR A 250 -10.17 -6.71 -7.64
CA TYR A 250 -11.16 -7.55 -6.99
C TYR A 250 -12.37 -6.70 -6.62
N VAL A 251 -13.58 -7.16 -6.94
CA VAL A 251 -14.85 -6.52 -6.59
C VAL A 251 -15.60 -7.42 -5.62
N PHE A 252 -15.98 -6.89 -4.47
CA PHE A 252 -16.67 -7.59 -3.38
C PHE A 252 -18.06 -7.00 -3.21
N LEU A 253 -19.12 -7.81 -3.30
CA LEU A 253 -20.51 -7.37 -3.20
C LEU A 253 -21.08 -7.70 -1.82
N GLY A 254 -21.62 -6.71 -1.13
CA GLY A 254 -22.46 -6.94 0.05
C GLY A 254 -23.93 -7.18 -0.33
N PRO A 255 -24.77 -7.33 0.70
CA PRO A 255 -25.84 -6.35 0.82
C PRO A 255 -25.53 -5.30 1.89
N THR A 256 -24.56 -5.53 2.78
CA THR A 256 -24.16 -4.55 3.81
C THR A 256 -22.68 -4.18 3.71
N PRO A 257 -22.27 -2.99 4.18
CA PRO A 257 -20.86 -2.62 4.33
C PRO A 257 -20.03 -3.69 5.06
N GLU A 258 -20.58 -4.29 6.11
CA GLU A 258 -19.92 -5.33 6.90
C GLU A 258 -19.66 -6.61 6.07
N ASN A 259 -20.59 -6.99 5.19
CA ASN A 259 -20.37 -8.14 4.30
C ASN A 259 -19.25 -7.88 3.28
N VAL A 260 -19.12 -6.64 2.80
CA VAL A 260 -18.01 -6.25 1.93
C VAL A 260 -16.69 -6.42 2.66
N ILE A 261 -16.56 -5.92 3.89
CA ILE A 261 -15.34 -6.06 4.69
C ILE A 261 -15.05 -7.53 5.05
N GLN A 262 -16.09 -8.33 5.34
CA GLN A 262 -15.94 -9.76 5.61
C GLN A 262 -15.32 -10.51 4.42
N GLN A 263 -15.73 -10.18 3.20
CA GLN A 263 -15.19 -10.79 1.98
C GLN A 263 -13.80 -10.26 1.61
N TYR A 264 -13.59 -8.95 1.77
CA TYR A 264 -12.27 -8.35 1.56
C TYR A 264 -11.23 -9.00 2.47
N THR A 265 -11.50 -9.07 3.77
CA THR A 265 -10.59 -9.72 4.75
C THR A 265 -10.54 -11.24 4.61
N GLU A 266 -11.55 -11.89 4.04
CA GLU A 266 -11.43 -13.30 3.65
C GLU A 266 -10.42 -13.49 2.52
N ALA A 267 -10.39 -12.56 1.55
CA ALA A 267 -9.50 -12.65 0.41
C ALA A 267 -8.05 -12.30 0.75
N ILE A 268 -7.82 -11.22 1.51
CA ILE A 268 -6.45 -10.73 1.79
C ILE A 268 -5.86 -11.25 3.11
N GLY A 269 -6.63 -12.01 3.88
CA GLY A 269 -6.25 -12.48 5.21
C GLY A 269 -7.03 -11.79 6.32
N ARG A 270 -7.62 -12.60 7.20
CA ARG A 270 -8.37 -12.08 8.35
C ARG A 270 -7.42 -11.50 9.40
N PRO A 271 -7.85 -10.49 10.17
CA PRO A 271 -7.05 -9.98 11.27
C PRO A 271 -6.74 -11.10 12.26
N HIS A 272 -5.53 -11.09 12.80
CA HIS A 272 -5.12 -12.02 13.84
C HIS A 272 -5.92 -11.75 15.12
N MET A 273 -6.24 -12.82 15.87
CA MET A 273 -6.85 -12.67 17.18
C MET A 273 -5.80 -12.08 18.15
N PRO A 274 -6.01 -10.88 18.69
CA PRO A 274 -5.05 -10.28 19.62
C PRO A 274 -5.00 -11.07 20.93
N ALA A 275 -3.83 -11.09 21.57
CA ALA A 275 -3.73 -11.56 22.94
C ALA A 275 -4.55 -10.64 23.85
N TYR A 276 -5.26 -11.17 24.83
CA TYR A 276 -6.22 -10.38 25.63
C TYR A 276 -5.58 -9.16 26.31
N TRP A 277 -4.33 -9.28 26.77
CA TRP A 277 -3.59 -8.19 27.41
C TRP A 277 -3.35 -7.00 26.48
N SER A 278 -3.31 -7.21 25.16
CA SER A 278 -3.08 -6.13 24.19
C SER A 278 -4.31 -5.25 23.96
N LEU A 279 -5.44 -5.57 24.61
CA LEU A 279 -6.65 -4.73 24.67
C LEU A 279 -6.62 -3.78 25.88
N GLY A 280 -5.67 -3.98 26.80
CA GLY A 280 -5.44 -3.10 27.94
C GLY A 280 -4.83 -1.76 27.52
N PHE A 281 -4.66 -0.84 28.47
CA PHE A 281 -4.03 0.45 28.18
C PHE A 281 -2.50 0.29 28.06
N HIS A 282 -1.92 0.84 27.00
CA HIS A 282 -0.49 0.81 26.71
C HIS A 282 0.12 2.19 27.00
N LEU A 283 1.20 2.22 27.79
CA LEU A 283 1.95 3.45 28.06
C LEU A 283 3.29 3.43 27.32
N SER A 284 3.55 4.50 26.57
CA SER A 284 4.77 4.69 25.78
C SER A 284 5.21 6.14 25.77
N ARG A 285 6.49 6.36 25.47
CA ARG A 285 7.01 7.63 24.93
C ARG A 285 8.36 7.36 24.29
N TRP A 286 8.68 8.20 23.31
CA TRP A 286 10.07 8.44 22.93
C TRP A 286 10.77 9.28 23.98
N GLY A 287 11.93 8.81 24.47
CA GLY A 287 12.82 9.60 25.32
C GLY A 287 12.39 9.65 26.79
N TYR A 288 12.25 8.48 27.43
CA TYR A 288 12.30 8.39 28.90
C TYR A 288 13.70 8.76 29.44
N ALA A 289 14.73 8.48 28.66
CA ALA A 289 16.16 8.68 28.90
C ALA A 289 16.80 7.78 29.97
N SER A 290 16.04 7.20 30.90
CA SER A 290 16.56 6.19 31.83
C SER A 290 15.47 5.31 32.45
N LEU A 291 15.88 4.13 32.94
CA LEU A 291 14.99 3.18 33.61
C LEU A 291 14.33 3.78 34.87
N ASP A 292 15.02 4.67 35.58
CA ASP A 292 14.45 5.35 36.75
C ASP A 292 13.23 6.21 36.39
N VAL A 293 13.24 6.84 35.22
CA VAL A 293 12.11 7.65 34.74
C VAL A 293 10.95 6.74 34.33
N VAL A 294 11.23 5.59 33.71
CA VAL A 294 10.22 4.56 33.41
C VAL A 294 9.55 4.09 34.71
N LYS A 295 10.34 3.66 35.70
CA LYS A 295 9.85 3.19 37.02
C LYS A 295 8.98 4.23 37.71
N LYS A 296 9.47 5.47 37.86
CA LYS A 296 8.69 6.56 38.47
C LYS A 296 7.41 6.88 37.71
N THR A 297 7.39 6.66 36.39
CA THR A 297 6.17 6.85 35.61
C THR A 297 5.16 5.75 35.88
N ALA A 298 5.58 4.49 35.86
CA ALA A 298 4.74 3.34 36.23
C ALA A 298 4.21 3.45 37.68
N GLU A 299 5.07 3.82 38.63
CA GLU A 299 4.69 4.06 40.03
C GLU A 299 3.60 5.13 40.16
N ARG A 300 3.66 6.22 39.37
CA ARG A 300 2.62 7.26 39.37
C ARG A 300 1.31 6.73 38.80
N MET A 301 1.34 5.95 37.72
CA MET A 301 0.13 5.32 37.17
C MET A 301 -0.56 4.45 38.22
N HIS A 302 0.23 3.64 38.93
CA HIS A 302 -0.26 2.82 40.03
C HIS A 302 -0.78 3.67 41.20
N HIS A 303 -0.05 4.71 41.62
CA HIS A 303 -0.45 5.61 42.71
C HIS A 303 -1.80 6.30 42.47
N TYR A 304 -2.12 6.61 41.21
CA TYR A 304 -3.39 7.23 40.82
C TYR A 304 -4.46 6.22 40.38
N ASP A 305 -4.26 4.92 40.63
CA ASP A 305 -5.18 3.85 40.24
C ASP A 305 -5.55 3.87 38.74
N ILE A 306 -4.61 4.26 37.87
CA ILE A 306 -4.82 4.25 36.42
C ILE A 306 -4.50 2.85 35.89
N PRO A 307 -5.47 2.12 35.32
CA PRO A 307 -5.22 0.81 34.74
C PRO A 307 -4.28 0.91 33.54
N PHE A 308 -3.22 0.12 33.53
CA PHE A 308 -2.37 -0.06 32.35
C PHE A 308 -1.71 -1.43 32.38
N ASP A 309 -1.72 -2.11 31.24
CA ASP A 309 -1.29 -3.50 31.11
C ASP A 309 0.09 -3.61 30.50
N VAL A 310 0.51 -2.60 29.72
CA VAL A 310 1.70 -2.68 28.87
C VAL A 310 2.57 -1.44 29.00
N GLN A 311 3.86 -1.67 29.29
CA GLN A 311 4.90 -0.65 29.18
C GLN A 311 5.68 -0.88 27.88
N HIS A 312 5.75 0.15 27.05
CA HIS A 312 6.59 0.16 25.85
C HIS A 312 7.95 0.75 26.15
N PHE A 313 8.98 0.21 25.50
CA PHE A 313 10.34 0.71 25.54
C PHE A 313 10.76 1.12 24.13
N ASP A 314 10.87 2.43 23.93
CA ASP A 314 11.34 3.07 22.70
C ASP A 314 12.88 3.03 22.63
N ILE A 315 13.49 3.48 21.53
CA ILE A 315 14.90 3.32 21.17
C ILE A 315 15.91 3.77 22.24
N ASP A 316 15.50 4.58 23.21
CA ASP A 316 16.38 5.01 24.30
C ASP A 316 16.74 3.89 25.28
N TYR A 317 16.04 2.74 25.25
CA TYR A 317 16.50 1.55 25.99
C TYR A 317 17.76 0.92 25.39
N MET A 318 17.99 1.07 24.08
CA MET A 318 19.07 0.43 23.34
C MET A 318 20.43 1.07 23.62
N ASP A 319 21.52 0.30 23.52
CA ASP A 319 22.86 0.88 23.54
C ASP A 319 23.09 1.64 22.23
N ARG A 320 23.19 2.97 22.31
CA ARG A 320 23.35 3.85 21.13
C ARG A 320 22.34 3.59 20.01
N ARG A 321 21.09 3.20 20.34
CA ARG A 321 20.05 2.88 19.34
C ARG A 321 20.41 1.70 18.43
N LEU A 322 21.22 0.77 18.93
CA LEU A 322 21.53 -0.47 18.25
C LEU A 322 20.49 -1.54 18.62
N ASP A 323 19.79 -2.04 17.61
CA ASP A 323 18.86 -3.15 17.74
C ASP A 323 19.50 -4.35 18.47
N PHE A 324 18.69 -5.09 19.22
CA PHE A 324 19.12 -6.26 20.02
C PHE A 324 20.18 -5.94 21.10
N THR A 325 20.24 -4.70 21.57
CA THR A 325 21.08 -4.29 22.71
C THR A 325 20.26 -3.55 23.76
N TYR A 326 20.83 -3.32 24.95
CA TYR A 326 20.29 -2.32 25.88
C TYR A 326 21.40 -1.55 26.58
N ASP A 327 21.16 -0.28 26.90
CA ASP A 327 22.10 0.61 27.56
C ASP A 327 22.36 0.13 29.00
N LYS A 328 23.56 -0.39 29.23
CA LYS A 328 23.98 -0.92 30.54
C LYS A 328 24.17 0.16 31.62
N THR A 329 24.13 1.43 31.24
CA THR A 329 24.30 2.59 32.14
C THR A 329 22.95 3.21 32.50
N ASN A 330 22.22 3.76 31.53
CA ASN A 330 20.94 4.44 31.80
C ASN A 330 19.78 3.46 32.04
N TYR A 331 19.92 2.23 31.53
CA TYR A 331 18.96 1.14 31.68
C TYR A 331 19.54 -0.04 32.48
N ALA A 332 20.49 0.25 33.38
CA ALA A 332 21.01 -0.72 34.33
C ALA A 332 19.87 -1.34 35.17
N GLY A 333 19.71 -2.66 35.13
CA GLY A 333 18.64 -3.37 35.83
C GLY A 333 17.35 -3.59 35.02
N LEU A 334 17.35 -3.26 33.71
CA LEU A 334 16.19 -3.47 32.84
C LEU A 334 15.72 -4.93 32.77
N PRO A 335 16.60 -5.96 32.65
CA PRO A 335 16.17 -7.36 32.68
C PRO A 335 15.38 -7.73 33.95
N GLU A 336 15.82 -7.24 35.11
CA GLU A 336 15.18 -7.48 36.40
C GLU A 336 13.83 -6.77 36.49
N TYR A 337 13.74 -5.55 35.97
CA TYR A 337 12.50 -4.77 35.96
C TYR A 337 11.43 -5.37 35.03
N ILE A 338 11.79 -5.85 33.85
CA ILE A 338 10.84 -6.57 32.96
C ILE A 338 10.27 -7.80 33.68
N LYS A 339 11.10 -8.57 34.40
CA LYS A 339 10.65 -9.70 35.22
C LYS A 339 9.76 -9.26 36.40
N GLU A 340 9.96 -8.07 36.94
CA GLU A 340 9.09 -7.48 37.96
C GLU A 340 7.71 -7.14 37.40
N LEU A 341 7.65 -6.43 36.27
CA LEU A 341 6.40 -6.12 35.55
C LEU A 341 5.62 -7.40 35.25
N LYS A 342 6.29 -8.41 34.71
CA LYS A 342 5.67 -9.71 34.40
C LYS A 342 5.10 -10.42 35.61
N ARG A 343 5.80 -10.39 36.76
CA ARG A 343 5.29 -10.94 38.03
C ARG A 343 4.09 -10.16 38.57
N ALA A 344 3.99 -8.87 38.24
CA ALA A 344 2.84 -8.03 38.57
C ALA A 344 1.66 -8.21 37.59
N GLY A 345 1.78 -9.07 36.57
CA GLY A 345 0.74 -9.32 35.56
C GLY A 345 0.76 -8.33 34.40
N MET A 346 1.78 -7.48 34.31
CA MET A 346 1.99 -6.52 33.22
C MET A 346 2.88 -7.11 32.13
N HIS A 347 2.86 -6.47 30.96
CA HIS A 347 3.59 -6.91 29.78
C HIS A 347 4.57 -5.81 29.33
N SER A 348 5.68 -6.23 28.71
CA SER A 348 6.68 -5.33 28.16
C SER A 348 6.74 -5.47 26.64
N VAL A 349 6.65 -4.35 25.92
CA VAL A 349 6.84 -4.28 24.47
C VAL A 349 8.10 -3.49 24.17
N ILE A 350 8.98 -4.02 23.33
CA ILE A 350 10.18 -3.32 22.87
C ILE A 350 10.02 -2.89 21.41
N ILE A 351 10.53 -1.71 21.07
CA ILE A 351 10.67 -1.32 19.66
C ILE A 351 11.85 -2.06 19.02
N LEU A 352 11.74 -2.41 17.74
CA LEU A 352 12.84 -2.88 16.90
C LEU A 352 12.72 -2.25 15.51
N ASP A 353 13.86 -1.82 14.95
CA ASP A 353 13.92 -1.08 13.69
C ASP A 353 14.47 -1.93 12.52
N PRO A 354 14.07 -1.70 11.26
CA PRO A 354 14.47 -2.47 10.10
C PRO A 354 15.82 -2.03 9.51
N PHE A 355 16.70 -1.44 10.32
CA PHE A 355 18.05 -1.05 9.91
C PHE A 355 19.08 -1.46 10.95
N ILE A 356 20.25 -1.88 10.48
CA ILE A 356 21.33 -2.41 11.31
C ILE A 356 22.58 -1.56 11.09
N SER A 357 23.17 -1.04 12.18
CA SER A 357 24.45 -0.32 12.10
C SER A 357 25.52 -1.19 11.46
N LYS A 358 26.23 -0.65 10.47
CA LYS A 358 27.30 -1.37 9.76
C LYS A 358 28.71 -0.97 10.20
N ASP A 359 28.81 0.09 11.01
CA ASP A 359 30.09 0.74 11.35
C ASP A 359 30.64 0.32 12.72
N GLU A 360 30.06 -0.73 13.31
CA GLU A 360 30.54 -1.30 14.56
C GLU A 360 31.84 -2.11 14.34
N GLU A 361 32.67 -2.22 15.38
CA GLU A 361 33.91 -2.98 15.29
C GLU A 361 33.61 -4.47 14.98
N PRO A 362 34.35 -5.11 14.06
CA PRO A 362 34.06 -6.50 13.67
C PRO A 362 34.03 -7.45 14.87
N GLY A 363 32.98 -8.28 14.96
CA GLY A 363 32.79 -9.23 16.06
C GLY A 363 32.20 -8.62 17.33
N THR A 364 31.81 -7.34 17.32
CA THR A 364 31.19 -6.66 18.48
C THR A 364 29.69 -6.46 18.34
N TYR A 365 29.14 -6.53 17.13
CA TYR A 365 27.73 -6.30 16.86
C TYR A 365 27.10 -7.47 16.08
N ARG A 366 26.60 -8.42 16.86
CA ARG A 366 26.06 -9.70 16.41
C ARG A 366 25.02 -9.59 15.28
N PRO A 367 24.04 -8.66 15.30
CA PRO A 367 23.07 -8.52 14.23
C PRO A 367 23.69 -8.29 12.86
N TYR A 368 24.70 -7.40 12.80
CA TYR A 368 25.42 -7.10 11.56
C TYR A 368 26.32 -8.26 11.13
N ASP A 369 27.14 -8.80 12.04
CA ASP A 369 28.06 -9.90 11.73
C ASP A 369 27.31 -11.13 11.18
N LEU A 370 26.19 -11.51 11.82
CA LEU A 370 25.35 -12.62 11.35
C LEU A 370 24.68 -12.31 10.01
N GLY A 371 24.15 -11.09 9.85
CA GLY A 371 23.46 -10.72 8.62
C GLY A 371 24.41 -10.71 7.43
N GLN A 372 25.67 -10.29 7.65
CA GLN A 372 26.72 -10.37 6.65
C GLN A 372 27.09 -11.82 6.30
N GLU A 373 27.18 -12.71 7.28
CA GLU A 373 27.41 -14.15 7.07
C GLU A 373 26.26 -14.80 6.29
N MET A 374 25.02 -14.41 6.60
CA MET A 374 23.81 -14.98 6.00
C MET A 374 23.42 -14.33 4.68
N GLY A 375 23.98 -13.17 4.33
CA GLY A 375 23.67 -12.45 3.10
C GLY A 375 22.22 -11.97 3.05
N VAL A 376 21.77 -11.30 4.11
CA VAL A 376 20.35 -10.91 4.31
C VAL A 376 20.03 -9.47 3.90
N TRP A 377 20.99 -8.72 3.39
CA TRP A 377 20.81 -7.30 3.09
C TRP A 377 20.12 -7.05 1.76
N ILE A 378 19.36 -5.96 1.68
CA ILE A 378 18.96 -5.34 0.40
C ILE A 378 20.24 -4.87 -0.31
N ASN A 379 20.37 -5.19 -1.59
CA ASN A 379 21.53 -4.84 -2.41
C ASN A 379 21.26 -3.67 -3.36
N ASN A 380 22.33 -3.01 -3.78
CA ASN A 380 22.37 -2.09 -4.90
C ASN A 380 21.95 -2.80 -6.20
N SER A 381 21.77 -2.01 -7.27
CA SER A 381 21.41 -2.53 -8.59
C SER A 381 22.45 -3.46 -9.25
N ASP A 382 23.66 -3.57 -8.68
CA ASP A 382 24.64 -4.60 -9.07
C ASP A 382 24.27 -6.01 -8.58
N GLY A 383 23.25 -6.12 -7.72
CA GLY A 383 22.69 -7.36 -7.18
C GLY A 383 23.53 -8.00 -6.07
N VAL A 384 24.66 -7.41 -5.67
CA VAL A 384 25.62 -8.06 -4.76
C VAL A 384 26.15 -7.16 -3.65
N THR A 385 26.18 -5.84 -3.84
CA THR A 385 26.70 -4.91 -2.83
C THR A 385 25.56 -4.41 -1.96
N PRO A 386 25.61 -4.56 -0.62
CA PRO A 386 24.56 -4.04 0.26
C PRO A 386 24.30 -2.55 0.06
N ALA A 387 23.03 -2.17 0.01
CA ALA A 387 22.59 -0.78 0.00
C ALA A 387 22.88 -0.15 1.36
N ILE A 388 23.48 1.03 1.35
CA ILE A 388 23.90 1.75 2.56
C ILE A 388 23.06 3.01 2.70
N GLY A 389 22.33 3.12 3.81
CA GLY A 389 21.59 4.32 4.20
C GLY A 389 22.11 4.92 5.49
N LYS A 390 21.29 5.78 6.09
CA LYS A 390 21.53 6.38 7.40
C LYS A 390 20.21 6.47 8.14
N SER A 391 20.23 6.13 9.42
CA SER A 391 19.06 6.18 10.28
C SER A 391 19.45 6.57 11.70
N LEU A 392 18.68 6.14 12.68
CA LEU A 392 18.82 6.47 14.10
C LEU A 392 20.15 6.06 14.77
N PRO A 393 20.78 4.90 14.45
CA PRO A 393 22.07 4.51 15.03
C PRO A 393 23.23 5.41 14.57
N PRO A 394 24.34 5.51 15.33
CA PRO A 394 25.54 6.19 14.87
C PRO A 394 26.12 5.56 13.60
N GLY A 395 26.60 6.40 12.69
CA GLY A 395 27.22 5.95 11.45
C GLY A 395 26.20 5.65 10.36
N TYR A 396 26.49 4.64 9.55
CA TYR A 396 25.66 4.18 8.46
C TYR A 396 24.96 2.86 8.79
N SER A 397 23.91 2.57 8.03
CA SER A 397 23.09 1.37 8.25
C SER A 397 22.89 0.58 6.96
N VAL A 398 22.65 -0.72 7.13
CA VAL A 398 22.16 -1.64 6.09
C VAL A 398 20.73 -2.06 6.43
N PHE A 399 19.97 -2.47 5.41
CA PHE A 399 18.56 -2.83 5.53
C PHE A 399 18.38 -4.32 5.24
N PRO A 400 17.77 -5.12 6.13
CA PRO A 400 17.44 -6.50 5.86
C PRO A 400 16.38 -6.62 4.76
N ASP A 401 16.56 -7.58 3.85
CA ASP A 401 15.56 -7.96 2.85
C ASP A 401 14.60 -8.99 3.45
N TYR A 402 13.48 -8.54 4.00
CA TYR A 402 12.47 -9.42 4.61
C TYR A 402 11.71 -10.30 3.60
N THR A 403 11.91 -10.12 2.28
CA THR A 403 11.35 -11.01 1.26
C THR A 403 12.17 -12.29 1.10
N ASN A 404 13.43 -12.27 1.55
CA ASN A 404 14.32 -13.42 1.57
C ASN A 404 14.02 -14.32 2.79
N PRO A 405 13.71 -15.61 2.61
CA PRO A 405 13.46 -16.54 3.72
C PRO A 405 14.60 -16.64 4.74
N ARG A 406 15.86 -16.43 4.32
CA ARG A 406 17.02 -16.44 5.24
C ARG A 406 17.00 -15.26 6.20
N THR A 407 16.41 -14.13 5.81
CA THR A 407 16.23 -12.97 6.68
C THR A 407 15.25 -13.28 7.80
N VAL A 408 14.22 -14.08 7.54
CA VAL A 408 13.27 -14.55 8.56
C VAL A 408 13.99 -15.42 9.60
N GLU A 409 14.89 -16.32 9.17
CA GLU A 409 15.71 -17.13 10.07
C GLU A 409 16.66 -16.27 10.92
N TRP A 410 17.37 -15.34 10.27
CA TRP A 410 18.26 -14.36 10.92
C TRP A 410 17.52 -13.54 11.99
N TRP A 411 16.37 -12.95 11.63
CA TRP A 411 15.56 -12.12 12.51
C TRP A 411 15.02 -12.92 13.70
N THR A 412 14.49 -14.11 13.44
CA THR A 412 13.95 -15.00 14.48
C THR A 412 15.03 -15.39 15.46
N GLN A 413 16.22 -15.74 14.98
CA GLN A 413 17.35 -16.08 15.83
C GLN A 413 17.73 -14.92 16.76
N LEU A 414 17.88 -13.70 16.21
CA LEU A 414 18.22 -12.52 17.01
C LEU A 414 17.14 -12.18 18.03
N CYS A 415 15.85 -12.29 17.65
CA CYS A 415 14.74 -12.09 18.57
C CYS A 415 14.79 -13.08 19.75
N LEU A 416 15.02 -14.36 19.47
CA LEU A 416 15.12 -15.41 20.51
C LEU A 416 16.34 -15.19 21.41
N GLU A 417 17.51 -14.91 20.84
CA GLU A 417 18.73 -14.59 21.59
C GLU A 417 18.53 -13.36 22.49
N PHE A 418 17.86 -12.32 21.99
CA PHE A 418 17.58 -11.13 22.78
C PHE A 418 16.47 -11.34 23.82
N LYS A 419 15.52 -12.25 23.56
CA LYS A 419 14.51 -12.64 24.54
C LYS A 419 15.11 -13.32 25.78
N ASP A 420 16.22 -14.03 25.61
CA ASP A 420 16.98 -14.59 26.74
C ASP A 420 17.66 -13.50 27.59
N VAL A 421 17.90 -12.32 27.02
CA VAL A 421 18.45 -11.14 27.71
C VAL A 421 17.34 -10.30 28.36
N LEU A 422 16.32 -9.92 27.58
CA LEU A 422 15.14 -9.18 28.01
C LEU A 422 13.91 -10.04 27.72
N ASP A 423 13.22 -10.52 28.76
CA ASP A 423 12.02 -11.36 28.58
C ASP A 423 10.77 -10.53 28.20
N TYR A 424 10.81 -9.85 27.06
CA TYR A 424 9.72 -9.04 26.51
C TYR A 424 8.56 -9.91 26.01
N ASP A 425 7.35 -9.34 25.93
CA ASP A 425 6.10 -10.03 25.61
C ASP A 425 5.54 -9.66 24.23
N GLY A 426 6.01 -8.56 23.64
CA GLY A 426 5.68 -8.16 22.27
C GLY A 426 6.77 -7.29 21.65
N ILE A 427 6.67 -7.12 20.33
CA ILE A 427 7.57 -6.32 19.52
C ILE A 427 6.74 -5.24 18.81
N TRP A 428 7.18 -4.00 18.91
CA TRP A 428 6.75 -2.89 18.07
C TRP A 428 7.80 -2.75 16.95
N ILE A 429 7.41 -2.99 15.70
CA ILE A 429 8.27 -2.72 14.54
C ILE A 429 7.97 -1.32 14.03
N ASP A 430 9.00 -0.50 13.82
CA ASP A 430 8.84 0.90 13.39
C ASP A 430 9.76 1.23 12.20
N MET A 431 9.62 2.42 11.61
CA MET A 431 10.49 2.93 10.53
C MET A 431 10.55 2.01 9.27
N ASN A 432 9.48 1.26 9.02
CA ASN A 432 9.44 0.11 8.10
C ASN A 432 8.73 0.37 6.77
N GLU A 433 8.60 1.63 6.37
CA GLU A 433 8.19 2.02 5.03
C GLU A 433 9.05 1.44 3.90
N PRO A 434 10.39 1.28 4.02
CA PRO A 434 11.35 1.65 5.08
C PRO A 434 11.83 3.12 5.06
N SER A 435 12.05 3.70 6.24
CA SER A 435 12.58 5.06 6.39
C SER A 435 14.11 5.12 6.29
N ASN A 436 14.62 6.22 5.72
CA ASN A 436 16.04 6.49 5.54
C ASN A 436 16.29 8.00 5.54
N ASP A 437 17.24 8.47 6.35
CA ASP A 437 17.61 9.89 6.45
C ASP A 437 18.34 10.40 5.20
N LEU A 438 18.79 9.50 4.33
CA LEU A 438 19.36 9.84 3.01
C LEU A 438 18.30 9.73 1.92
N THR A 439 18.45 10.56 0.88
CA THR A 439 17.72 10.34 -0.38
C THR A 439 18.33 9.14 -1.12
N GLY A 440 17.65 8.00 -1.03
CA GLY A 440 18.06 6.76 -1.68
C GLY A 440 19.08 5.98 -0.86
N GLN A 441 20.35 6.04 -1.25
CA GLN A 441 21.47 5.31 -0.62
C GLN A 441 22.76 6.11 -0.81
N LEU A 442 23.88 5.66 -0.24
CA LEU A 442 25.19 6.22 -0.58
C LEU A 442 25.72 5.71 -1.93
N PRO A 443 26.25 6.58 -2.81
CA PRO A 443 26.37 8.05 -2.69
C PRO A 443 25.13 8.82 -3.19
N GLY A 444 24.12 8.12 -3.72
CA GLY A 444 22.85 8.66 -4.18
C GLY A 444 22.15 7.66 -5.10
N CYS A 445 21.09 8.11 -5.77
CA CYS A 445 20.40 7.33 -6.80
C CYS A 445 20.97 7.61 -8.20
N ALA A 446 21.05 6.57 -9.04
CA ALA A 446 21.37 6.73 -10.45
C ALA A 446 20.23 7.45 -11.19
N ALA A 447 20.57 8.31 -12.16
CA ALA A 447 19.58 8.92 -13.04
C ALA A 447 19.07 7.89 -14.07
N ASN A 448 17.99 7.21 -13.74
CA ASN A 448 17.28 6.26 -14.60
C ASN A 448 15.76 6.40 -14.42
N ASP A 449 15.02 5.62 -15.20
CA ASP A 449 13.55 5.58 -15.26
C ASP A 449 12.89 4.97 -14.01
N VAL A 450 13.60 4.16 -13.23
CA VAL A 450 13.11 3.68 -11.93
C VAL A 450 13.14 4.79 -10.89
N ASN A 451 14.26 5.52 -10.78
CA ASN A 451 14.43 6.60 -9.80
C ASN A 451 13.80 7.93 -10.25
N ASN A 452 13.58 8.10 -11.56
CA ASN A 452 12.95 9.29 -12.16
C ASN A 452 11.93 8.83 -13.21
N PRO A 453 10.78 8.26 -12.76
CA PRO A 453 9.79 7.72 -13.67
C PRO A 453 9.12 8.80 -14.53
N PRO A 454 8.57 8.43 -15.70
CA PRO A 454 7.90 9.38 -16.59
C PRO A 454 6.65 10.02 -15.97
N TYR A 455 6.06 9.38 -14.96
CA TYR A 455 4.96 9.90 -14.14
C TYR A 455 5.31 9.74 -12.66
N ILE A 456 5.03 10.78 -11.86
CA ILE A 456 5.15 10.75 -10.41
C ILE A 456 3.74 10.99 -9.86
N PRO A 457 3.15 10.02 -9.14
CA PRO A 457 1.86 10.19 -8.48
C PRO A 457 1.84 11.39 -7.51
N SER A 458 0.66 11.84 -7.10
CA SER A 458 0.57 12.83 -6.02
C SER A 458 1.28 12.32 -4.78
N GLU A 459 2.01 13.21 -4.10
CA GLU A 459 2.46 13.01 -2.72
C GLU A 459 1.37 13.44 -1.75
#